data_AF-A0A410X578-F1
#
_entry.id   AF-A0A410X578-F1
#
_cell.length_a   1.000
_cell.length_b   1.000
_cell.length_c   1.000
_cell.angle_alpha   90.00
_cell.angle_beta   90.00
_cell.angle_gamma   90.00
#
_symmetry.space_group_name_H-M   'P 1'
#
loop_
_entity.id
_entity.type
_entity.pdbx_description
1 polymer ?
#
loop_
_entity_poly.entity_id
_entity_poly.type
_entity_poly.pdbx_seq_one_letter_code
_entity_poly.pdbx_strand_id
1 'polypeptide(L)' 'MTQAQLAQRLNLSDSFVSKVVRGEKRLSLIKSREAAIILNCYMDDLYEWIDIEEGKR' A
#
# COMPACT_ATOMS: atom_id res chain seq x y z
N MET A 1 -6.43 -11.54 -7.66
CA MET A 1 -7.29 -10.35 -7.44
C MET A 1 -6.78 -9.22 -8.31
N THR A 2 -7.66 -8.42 -8.92
CA THR A 2 -7.26 -7.24 -9.73
C THR A 2 -7.16 -5.97 -8.88
N GLN A 3 -6.51 -4.92 -9.39
CA GLN A 3 -6.44 -3.62 -8.70
C GLN A 3 -7.83 -3.01 -8.47
N ALA A 4 -8.75 -3.15 -9.43
CA ALA A 4 -10.14 -2.69 -9.30
C ALA A 4 -10.91 -3.44 -8.20
N GLN A 5 -10.70 -4.76 -8.08
CA GLN A 5 -11.29 -5.55 -6.99
C GLN A 5 -10.75 -5.13 -5.62
N LEU A 6 -9.45 -4.81 -5.53
CA LEU A 6 -8.84 -4.28 -4.31
C LEU A 6 -9.41 -2.90 -3.96
N ALA A 7 -9.55 -2.01 -4.94
CA ALA A 7 -10.14 -0.69 -4.76
C ALA A 7 -11.56 -0.76 -4.22
N GLN A 8 -12.40 -1.61 -4.81
CA GLN A 8 -13.77 -1.87 -4.33
C GLN A 8 -13.77 -2.38 -2.88
N ARG A 9 -12.92 -3.36 -2.55
CA ARG A 9 -12.86 -3.93 -1.19
C ARG A 9 -12.34 -2.95 -0.14
N LEU A 10 -11.47 -2.03 -0.53
CA LEU A 10 -10.95 -0.98 0.34
C LEU A 10 -11.85 0.26 0.40
N ASN A 11 -12.93 0.31 -0.39
CA ASN A 11 -13.75 1.51 -0.60
C ASN A 11 -12.88 2.73 -1.00
N LEU A 12 -12.01 2.53 -1.99
CA LEU A 12 -11.12 3.54 -2.58
C LEU A 12 -11.37 3.63 -4.09
N SER A 13 -10.95 4.73 -4.72
CA SER A 13 -11.02 4.82 -6.18
C SER A 13 -9.94 3.97 -6.86
N ASP A 14 -10.23 3.44 -8.04
CA ASP A 14 -9.26 2.72 -8.88
C ASP A 14 -8.01 3.56 -9.14
N SER A 15 -8.20 4.87 -9.36
CA SER A 15 -7.10 5.82 -9.57
C SER A 15 -6.18 5.92 -8.35
N PHE A 16 -6.73 5.85 -7.14
CA PHE A 16 -5.96 5.93 -5.91
C PHE A 16 -5.15 4.65 -5.69
N VAL A 17 -5.77 3.48 -5.86
CA VAL A 17 -5.06 2.20 -5.78
C VAL A 17 -3.97 2.10 -6.84
N SER A 18 -4.23 2.57 -8.07
CA SER A 18 -3.20 2.63 -9.12
C SER A 18 -1.99 3.48 -8.71
N LYS A 19 -2.22 4.62 -8.05
CA LYS A 19 -1.14 5.48 -7.52
C LYS A 19 -0.39 4.81 -6.36
N VAL A 20 -1.08 4.04 -5.52
CA VAL A 20 -0.45 3.27 -4.45
C VAL A 20 0.48 2.19 -5.02
N VAL A 21 0.00 1.42 -6.01
CA VAL A 21 0.80 0.37 -6.66
C VAL A 21 2.03 0.94 -7.37
N ARG A 22 1.95 2.18 -7.89
CA ARG A 22 3.09 2.90 -8.49
C ARG A 22 4.02 3.58 -7.47
N GLY A 23 3.72 3.51 -6.17
CA GLY A 23 4.50 4.18 -5.12
C GLY A 23 4.30 5.70 -5.01
N GLU A 24 3.36 6.28 -5.78
CA GLU A 24 3.06 7.72 -5.78
C GLU A 24 2.20 8.15 -4.57
N LYS A 25 1.46 7.22 -3.99
CA LYS A 25 0.60 7.45 -2.81
C LYS A 25 0.78 6.31 -1.82
N ARG A 26 0.48 6.59 -0.55
CA ARG A 26 0.49 5.60 0.52
C ARG A 26 -0.93 5.41 1.05
N LEU A 27 -1.25 4.18 1.41
CA LEU A 27 -2.43 3.87 2.20
C LEU A 27 -2.28 4.48 3.60
N SER A 28 -3.40 4.87 4.21
CA SER A 28 -3.41 5.13 5.65
C SER A 28 -3.17 3.83 6.42
N LEU A 29 -2.73 3.93 7.68
CA LEU A 29 -2.46 2.74 8.51
C LEU A 29 -3.66 1.78 8.57
N ILE A 30 -4.88 2.32 8.71
CA ILE A 30 -6.13 1.54 8.71
C ILE A 30 -6.32 0.83 7.37
N LYS A 31 -6.13 1.53 6.25
CA LYS A 31 -6.27 0.94 4.91
C LYS A 31 -5.17 -0.08 4.60
N SER A 32 -3.96 0.10 5.13
CA SER A 32 -2.91 -0.90 5.03
C SER A 32 -3.26 -2.18 5.80
N ARG A 33 -3.86 -2.06 6.99
CA ARG A 33 -4.35 -3.23 7.74
C ARG A 33 -5.44 -3.98 6.98
N GLU A 34 -6.43 -3.26 6.46
CA GLU A 34 -7.50 -3.86 5.64
C GLU A 34 -6.92 -4.54 4.39
N ALA A 35 -5.98 -3.88 3.70
CA ALA A 35 -5.33 -4.43 2.53
C ALA A 35 -4.56 -5.71 2.85
N ALA A 36 -3.84 -5.75 3.97
CA ALA A 36 -3.12 -6.94 4.43
C ALA A 36 -4.06 -8.13 4.68
N ILE A 37 -5.22 -7.88 5.31
CA ILE A 37 -6.27 -8.91 5.51
C ILE A 37 -6.81 -9.41 4.15
N ILE A 38 -7.11 -8.49 3.22
CA ILE A 38 -7.66 -8.83 1.90
C ILE A 38 -6.64 -9.61 1.04
N LEU A 39 -5.36 -9.25 1.14
CA LEU A 39 -4.25 -9.84 0.40
C LEU A 39 -3.70 -11.10 1.08
N ASN A 40 -4.14 -11.40 2.30
CA ASN A 40 -3.64 -12.50 3.12
C ASN A 40 -2.11 -12.43 3.32
N CYS A 41 -1.62 -11.25 3.69
CA CYS A 41 -0.23 -10.97 4.03
C CYS A 41 -0.13 -10.22 5.36
N TYR A 42 1.09 -9.98 5.84
CA TYR A 42 1.34 -9.10 6.98
C TYR A 42 1.36 -7.64 6.51
N MET A 43 1.05 -6.73 7.44
CA MET A 43 1.13 -5.30 7.14
C MET A 43 2.54 -4.87 6.76
N ASP A 44 3.56 -5.48 7.36
CA ASP A 44 4.96 -5.18 7.09
C ASP A 44 5.34 -5.54 5.65
N ASP A 45 4.67 -6.53 5.04
CA ASP A 45 4.86 -6.89 3.64
C ASP A 45 4.39 -5.79 2.66
N LEU A 46 3.61 -4.81 3.13
CA LEU A 46 3.14 -3.67 2.33
C LEU A 46 4.12 -2.49 2.31
N TYR A 47 5.21 -2.56 3.08
CA TYR A 47 6.18 -1.48 3.21
C TYR A 47 7.60 -2.00 2.98
N GLU A 48 8.37 -1.24 2.24
CA GLU A 48 9.80 -1.47 2.09
C GLU A 48 10.57 -0.60 3.09
N TRP A 49 11.55 -1.20 3.77
CA TRP A 49 12.54 -0.46 4.53
C TRP A 49 13.45 0.26 3.52
N ILE A 50 13.40 1.59 3.53
CA ILE A 50 14.29 2.40 2.71
C ILE A 50 15.51 2.72 3.57
N ASP A 51 16.65 2.12 3.23
CA ASP A 51 17.93 2.50 3.81
C ASP A 51 18.20 3.95 3.43
N ILE A 52 18.00 4.84 4.40
CA ILE A 52 18.47 6.21 4.31
C ILE A 52 19.98 6.13 4.40
N GLU A 53 20.70 6.38 3.30
CA GLU A 53 22.13 6.68 3.39
C GLU A 53 22.28 7.80 4.42
N GLU A 54 22.84 7.48 5.58
CA GLU A 54 23.19 8.49 6.57
C GLU A 54 24.02 9.52 5.83
N GLY A 55 23.46 10.74 5.72
CA GLY A 55 24.09 11.81 4.98
C GLY A 55 25.55 11.89 5.37
N LYS A 56 26.44 11.93 4.37
CA LYS A 56 27.84 12.31 4.57
C LYS A 56 27.86 13.53 5.48
N ARG A 57 28.27 13.33 6.73
CA ARG A 57 28.54 14.39 7.69
C ARG A 57 29.69 15.24 7.20
#